data_AF-A0ABD3J1R6-F1
#
_entry.id   AF-A0ABD3J1R6-F1
#
_cell.length_a   1.000
_cell.length_b   1.000
_cell.length_c   1.000
_cell.angle_alpha   90.00
_cell.angle_beta   90.00
_cell.angle_gamma   90.00
#
_symmetry.space_group_name_H-M   'P 1'
#
loop_
_entity.id
_entity.type
_entity.pdbx_description
1 polymer ?
#
loop_
_entity_poly.entity_id
_entity_poly.type
_entity_poly.pdbx_seq_one_letter_code
_entity_poly.pdbx_strand_id
1 'polypeptide(L)'
;MSESRASFPLRPPPTKTSLKPSLAVTIPSVLAPVLAITILYRLEPFDPAPLPPPPPPPPPPPPWAMVRAGRVVGPEDVVYDTESGVIYVGCADGWVKRIKVSGSGRDFAVEDWVNIGRRLLGLALGRDDELLVCGSYKGLLKVSKRDGTVELLTDEAEGLKFNLTDGANVAIWDVLEGQPHGRFLSYDPTTKETRVLARDLYFPNGVLYQRRAKGTFDTFIDRLPGYPDNIRYDGEGHYWIALYSGNSMFNKLLLKYPFIRKGAVILERFDRRPVMDKNSGVFQVDLEGKPVVHYYDPQLSFISSGNKIGDYLYCGSLYYPYNRRLKLD
;
A
#
# COMPACT_ATOMS: atom_id res chain seq x y z
N MET A 1 45.86 -32.13 -73.95
CA MET A 1 45.47 -32.06 -72.53
C MET A 1 46.39 -31.04 -71.88
N SER A 2 45.92 -29.79 -71.79
CA SER A 2 45.48 -29.11 -70.54
C SER A 2 46.69 -28.77 -69.65
N GLU A 3 46.90 -27.57 -69.13
CA GLU A 3 45.95 -26.53 -68.69
C GLU A 3 46.56 -25.13 -68.87
N SER A 4 45.73 -24.19 -69.33
CA SER A 4 45.95 -22.76 -69.23
C SER A 4 45.40 -22.29 -67.87
N ARG A 5 46.28 -21.84 -66.96
CA ARG A 5 45.88 -21.11 -65.75
C ARG A 5 45.71 -19.63 -66.10
N ALA A 6 44.47 -19.25 -66.40
CA ALA A 6 44.06 -17.85 -66.48
C ALA A 6 44.13 -17.21 -65.08
N SER A 7 44.96 -16.17 -64.94
CA SER A 7 45.00 -15.29 -63.78
C SER A 7 43.79 -14.37 -63.76
N PHE A 8 42.86 -14.58 -62.83
CA PHE A 8 41.76 -13.65 -62.57
C PHE A 8 42.27 -12.39 -61.84
N PRO A 9 41.85 -11.18 -62.23
CA PRO A 9 42.19 -9.96 -61.51
C PRO A 9 41.48 -9.93 -60.14
N LEU A 10 42.23 -9.59 -59.10
CA LEU A 10 41.75 -9.42 -57.73
C LEU A 10 40.62 -8.38 -57.67
N ARG A 11 39.45 -8.78 -57.15
CA ARG A 11 38.35 -7.86 -56.82
C ARG A 11 38.85 -6.83 -55.79
N PRO A 12 38.57 -5.52 -55.96
CA PRO A 12 38.83 -4.57 -54.88
C PRO A 12 37.97 -4.89 -53.66
N PRO A 13 38.45 -4.62 -52.44
CA PRO A 13 37.70 -4.91 -51.22
C PRO A 13 36.41 -4.08 -51.17
N PRO A 14 35.35 -4.58 -50.52
CA PRO A 14 34.10 -3.84 -50.38
C PRO A 14 34.35 -2.55 -49.58
N THR A 15 34.08 -1.40 -50.19
CA THR A 15 34.01 -0.12 -49.49
C THR A 15 32.90 -0.20 -48.44
N LYS A 16 33.28 -0.30 -47.17
CA LYS A 16 32.36 -0.10 -46.04
C LYS A 16 31.92 1.36 -46.05
N THR A 17 30.81 1.67 -46.70
CA THR A 17 30.08 2.92 -46.50
C THR A 17 29.47 2.91 -45.10
N SER A 18 30.26 3.30 -44.12
CA SER A 18 29.77 3.71 -42.80
C SER A 18 28.94 4.98 -43.00
N LEU A 19 27.63 4.84 -43.17
CA LEU A 19 26.68 5.93 -42.99
C LEU A 19 26.77 6.41 -41.53
N LYS A 20 27.62 7.42 -41.28
CA LYS A 20 27.55 8.17 -40.04
C LYS A 20 26.20 8.90 -40.06
N PRO A 21 25.29 8.69 -39.10
CA PRO A 21 24.05 9.46 -39.07
C PRO A 21 24.42 10.94 -39.05
N SER A 22 23.85 11.71 -39.96
CA SER A 22 24.15 13.14 -40.03
C SER A 22 23.62 13.82 -38.77
N LEU A 23 24.34 14.83 -38.28
CA LEU A 23 23.89 15.67 -37.15
C LEU A 23 22.46 16.20 -37.37
N ALA A 24 22.05 16.42 -38.63
CA ALA A 24 20.70 16.83 -39.01
C ALA A 24 19.60 15.80 -38.70
N VAL A 25 19.92 14.52 -38.53
CA VAL A 25 18.98 13.45 -38.12
C VAL A 25 19.12 13.12 -36.63
N THR A 26 20.34 13.20 -36.08
CA THR A 26 20.62 12.88 -34.67
C THR A 26 20.16 13.99 -33.71
N ILE A 27 20.26 15.25 -34.11
CA ILE A 27 19.87 16.40 -33.29
C ILE A 27 18.34 16.42 -33.08
N PRO A 28 17.49 16.30 -34.12
CA PRO A 28 16.03 16.24 -33.94
C PRO A 28 15.56 14.99 -33.21
N SER A 29 16.20 13.83 -33.39
CA SER A 29 15.80 12.59 -32.72
C SER A 29 16.09 12.58 -31.22
N VAL A 30 16.96 13.48 -30.73
CA VAL A 30 17.21 13.72 -29.29
C VAL A 30 16.42 14.93 -28.79
N LEU A 31 16.36 16.02 -29.55
CA LEU A 31 15.64 17.23 -29.15
C LEU A 31 14.12 17.07 -29.17
N ALA A 32 13.55 16.32 -30.12
CA ALA A 32 12.10 16.14 -30.17
C ALA A 32 11.56 15.37 -28.95
N PRO A 33 12.18 14.26 -28.48
CA PRO A 33 11.81 13.65 -27.22
C PRO A 33 12.03 14.56 -26.01
N VAL A 34 13.16 15.28 -25.96
CA VAL A 34 13.44 16.20 -24.84
C VAL A 34 12.42 17.35 -24.80
N LEU A 35 12.08 17.91 -25.95
CA LEU A 35 11.07 18.95 -26.09
C LEU A 35 9.68 18.41 -25.75
N ALA A 36 9.33 17.21 -26.23
CA ALA A 36 8.08 16.54 -25.89
C ALA A 36 7.97 16.27 -24.38
N ILE A 37 9.04 15.76 -23.75
CA ILE A 37 9.12 15.55 -22.30
C ILE A 37 9.01 16.89 -21.56
N THR A 38 9.66 17.95 -22.06
CA THR A 38 9.61 19.29 -21.44
C THR A 38 8.21 19.90 -21.55
N ILE A 39 7.56 19.74 -22.71
CA ILE A 39 6.18 20.20 -22.94
C ILE A 39 5.23 19.41 -22.04
N LEU A 40 5.32 18.07 -22.01
CA LEU A 40 4.53 17.22 -21.12
C LEU A 40 4.76 17.60 -19.64
N TYR A 41 6.00 17.84 -19.25
CA TYR A 41 6.35 18.29 -17.89
C TYR A 41 5.77 19.66 -17.55
N ARG A 42 5.75 20.60 -18.49
CA ARG A 42 5.15 21.93 -18.27
C ARG A 42 3.63 21.90 -18.27
N LEU A 43 3.03 21.03 -19.09
CA LEU A 43 1.58 20.88 -19.19
C LEU A 43 1.01 20.03 -18.05
N GLU A 44 1.83 19.23 -17.37
CA GLU A 44 1.41 18.49 -16.19
C GLU A 44 1.14 19.46 -15.04
N PRO A 45 -0.14 19.66 -14.62
CA PRO A 45 -0.52 20.66 -13.62
C PRO A 45 -0.07 20.26 -12.21
N PHE A 46 0.46 19.05 -12.05
CA PHE A 46 0.97 18.50 -10.82
C PHE A 46 2.19 19.25 -10.31
N ASP A 47 2.13 19.71 -9.05
CA ASP A 47 3.21 20.41 -8.35
C ASP A 47 3.50 19.76 -6.99
N PRO A 48 4.49 18.84 -6.93
CA PRO A 48 4.76 18.08 -5.72
C PRO A 48 5.42 18.94 -4.63
N ALA A 49 4.86 18.95 -3.42
CA ALA A 49 5.46 19.69 -2.30
C ALA A 49 6.78 19.07 -1.84
N PRO A 50 7.79 19.84 -1.40
CA PRO A 50 9.00 19.30 -0.79
C PRO A 50 8.67 18.44 0.44
N LEU A 51 9.20 17.23 0.52
CA LEU A 51 9.10 16.38 1.72
C LEU A 51 10.45 16.38 2.45
N PRO A 52 10.47 16.23 3.79
CA PRO A 52 11.71 16.12 4.53
C PRO A 52 12.53 14.90 4.05
N PRO A 53 13.87 15.00 4.00
CA PRO A 53 14.71 13.91 3.49
C PRO A 53 14.61 12.67 4.40
N PRO A 54 14.43 11.45 3.83
CA PRO A 54 14.36 10.25 4.64
C PRO A 54 15.74 9.92 5.24
N PRO A 55 15.85 9.66 6.56
CA PRO A 55 17.09 9.23 7.19
C PRO A 55 17.47 7.77 6.83
N PRO A 56 18.71 7.33 7.08
CA PRO A 56 19.15 5.96 6.77
C PRO A 56 18.43 4.92 7.67
N PRO A 57 17.93 3.80 7.10
CA PRO A 57 17.23 2.77 7.86
C PRO A 57 18.21 1.89 8.67
N PRO A 58 17.74 1.22 9.74
CA PRO A 58 18.49 0.15 10.37
C PRO A 58 18.69 -1.04 9.41
N PRO A 59 19.72 -1.90 9.62
CA PRO A 59 19.92 -3.10 8.83
C PRO A 59 18.73 -4.07 8.97
N PRO A 60 18.30 -4.73 7.88
CA PRO A 60 17.16 -5.64 7.95
C PRO A 60 17.53 -6.95 8.68
N PRO A 61 16.60 -7.55 9.46
CA PRO A 61 16.77 -8.90 10.02
C PRO A 61 16.74 -9.99 8.91
N PRO A 62 16.91 -11.28 9.21
CA PRO A 62 16.67 -12.33 8.21
C PRO A 62 15.19 -12.34 7.74
N PRO A 63 14.93 -12.71 6.47
CA PRO A 63 13.58 -12.70 5.90
C PRO A 63 12.72 -13.88 6.39
N TRP A 64 11.41 -13.68 6.41
CA TRP A 64 10.41 -14.70 6.81
C TRP A 64 9.53 -15.09 5.63
N ALA A 65 9.13 -16.36 5.56
CA ALA A 65 8.25 -16.87 4.49
C ALA A 65 6.78 -16.83 4.94
N MET A 66 6.01 -15.86 4.42
CA MET A 66 4.58 -15.77 4.71
C MET A 66 3.77 -16.73 3.83
N VAL A 67 3.03 -17.65 4.46
CA VAL A 67 2.28 -18.73 3.79
C VAL A 67 0.85 -18.29 3.47
N ARG A 68 0.31 -18.76 2.34
CA ARG A 68 -1.08 -18.49 1.92
C ARG A 68 -2.08 -19.14 2.87
N ALA A 69 -3.16 -18.42 3.19
CA ALA A 69 -4.21 -18.84 4.12
C ALA A 69 -5.58 -18.39 3.59
N GLY A 70 -6.39 -19.30 3.06
CA GLY A 70 -7.73 -18.97 2.55
C GLY A 70 -7.72 -18.12 1.27
N ARG A 71 -8.62 -18.40 0.34
CA ARG A 71 -8.76 -17.60 -0.89
C ARG A 71 -9.70 -16.43 -0.61
N VAL A 72 -9.19 -15.21 -0.71
CA VAL A 72 -9.91 -13.95 -0.46
C VAL A 72 -9.39 -12.90 -1.42
N VAL A 73 -10.25 -12.08 -2.02
CA VAL A 73 -9.83 -11.18 -3.11
C VAL A 73 -9.30 -9.86 -2.53
N GLY A 74 -7.98 -9.65 -2.55
CA GLY A 74 -7.34 -8.42 -2.07
C GLY A 74 -7.76 -8.06 -0.64
N PRO A 75 -7.48 -8.94 0.35
CA PRO A 75 -7.91 -8.74 1.73
C PRO A 75 -7.16 -7.57 2.36
N GLU A 76 -7.76 -6.40 2.43
CA GLU A 76 -7.05 -5.19 2.86
C GLU A 76 -6.78 -5.23 4.38
N ASP A 77 -7.79 -5.52 5.18
CA ASP A 77 -7.70 -5.54 6.64
C ASP A 77 -8.38 -6.77 7.25
N VAL A 78 -7.87 -7.16 8.41
CA VAL A 78 -8.23 -8.39 9.12
C VAL A 78 -8.42 -8.10 10.61
N VAL A 79 -9.59 -8.44 11.13
CA VAL A 79 -9.89 -8.37 12.57
C VAL A 79 -10.34 -9.72 13.10
N TYR A 80 -9.89 -10.05 14.30
CA TYR A 80 -10.24 -11.29 14.99
C TYR A 80 -11.17 -11.00 16.15
N ASP A 81 -12.33 -11.66 16.14
CA ASP A 81 -13.28 -11.63 17.25
C ASP A 81 -13.02 -12.84 18.15
N THR A 82 -12.45 -12.57 19.31
CA THR A 82 -12.10 -13.59 20.31
C THR A 82 -13.33 -14.27 20.91
N GLU A 83 -14.49 -13.61 20.94
CA GLU A 83 -15.72 -14.17 21.51
C GLU A 83 -16.33 -15.23 20.59
N SER A 84 -16.36 -14.94 19.28
CA SER A 84 -16.93 -15.85 18.28
C SER A 84 -15.91 -16.80 17.64
N GLY A 85 -14.61 -16.52 17.80
CA GLY A 85 -13.52 -17.26 17.14
C GLY A 85 -13.47 -17.04 15.62
N VAL A 86 -14.08 -15.95 15.14
CA VAL A 86 -14.18 -15.63 13.71
C VAL A 86 -13.18 -14.53 13.34
N ILE A 87 -12.51 -14.73 12.21
CA ILE A 87 -11.74 -13.67 11.55
C ILE A 87 -12.63 -13.01 10.49
N TYR A 88 -12.79 -11.70 10.56
CA TYR A 88 -13.43 -10.90 9.53
C TYR A 88 -12.38 -10.29 8.61
N VAL A 89 -12.65 -10.32 7.31
CA VAL A 89 -11.71 -9.89 6.27
C VAL A 89 -12.41 -8.94 5.31
N GLY A 90 -11.87 -7.74 5.17
CA GLY A 90 -12.37 -6.73 4.24
C GLY A 90 -11.74 -6.93 2.86
N CYS A 91 -12.54 -7.20 1.83
CA CYS A 91 -12.03 -7.56 0.52
C CYS A 91 -12.21 -6.46 -0.53
N ALA A 92 -11.38 -6.51 -1.57
CA ALA A 92 -11.42 -5.59 -2.72
C ALA A 92 -12.70 -5.75 -3.56
N ASP A 93 -13.30 -6.94 -3.57
CA ASP A 93 -14.56 -7.26 -4.25
C ASP A 93 -15.80 -6.74 -3.48
N GLY A 94 -15.59 -6.08 -2.34
CA GLY A 94 -16.63 -5.49 -1.50
C GLY A 94 -17.32 -6.46 -0.55
N TRP A 95 -16.85 -7.70 -0.47
CA TRP A 95 -17.28 -8.63 0.56
C TRP A 95 -16.53 -8.41 1.88
N VAL A 96 -17.30 -8.41 2.97
CA VAL A 96 -16.78 -8.85 4.27
C VAL A 96 -16.88 -10.37 4.29
N LYS A 97 -15.74 -11.03 4.35
CA LYS A 97 -15.67 -12.50 4.42
C LYS A 97 -15.36 -12.94 5.84
N ARG A 98 -15.91 -14.09 6.25
CA ARG A 98 -15.63 -14.71 7.55
C ARG A 98 -14.73 -15.91 7.36
N ILE A 99 -13.75 -16.05 8.23
CA ILE A 99 -12.87 -17.21 8.28
C ILE A 99 -12.95 -17.81 9.67
N LYS A 100 -13.42 -19.05 9.76
CA LYS A 100 -13.39 -19.82 11.01
C LYS A 100 -12.05 -20.53 11.13
N VAL A 101 -11.35 -20.29 12.24
CA VAL A 101 -10.08 -20.95 12.52
C VAL A 101 -10.38 -22.28 13.22
N SER A 102 -10.36 -23.39 12.47
CA SER A 102 -10.37 -24.73 13.08
C SER A 102 -9.03 -24.97 13.78
N GLY A 103 -9.03 -25.57 14.97
CA GLY A 103 -7.90 -25.66 15.90
C GLY A 103 -6.60 -26.32 15.41
N SER A 104 -6.55 -26.82 14.17
CA SER A 104 -5.32 -27.32 13.51
C SER A 104 -4.71 -26.34 12.50
N GLY A 105 -5.33 -25.17 12.32
CA GLY A 105 -4.81 -24.06 11.52
C GLY A 105 -4.69 -24.34 10.01
N ARG A 106 -5.14 -25.48 9.46
CA ARG A 106 -4.97 -25.76 8.01
C ARG A 106 -6.24 -25.53 7.18
N ASP A 107 -7.41 -25.70 7.79
CA ASP A 107 -8.68 -25.54 7.09
C ASP A 107 -9.29 -24.18 7.41
N PHE A 108 -9.24 -23.30 6.41
CA PHE A 108 -9.92 -22.01 6.43
C PHE A 108 -11.24 -22.18 5.69
N ALA A 109 -12.32 -22.40 6.43
CA ALA A 109 -13.65 -22.24 5.87
C ALA A 109 -13.88 -20.74 5.66
N VAL A 110 -13.73 -20.29 4.42
CA VAL A 110 -14.02 -18.91 4.01
C VAL A 110 -15.48 -18.84 3.61
N GLU A 111 -16.21 -17.92 4.22
CA GLU A 111 -17.62 -17.65 3.94
C GLU A 111 -17.77 -16.21 3.45
N ASP A 112 -18.49 -16.05 2.34
CA ASP A 112 -18.95 -14.75 1.85
C ASP A 112 -20.16 -14.33 2.70
N TRP A 113 -19.94 -13.39 3.64
CA TRP A 113 -20.95 -13.09 4.66
C TRP A 113 -21.81 -11.88 4.30
N VAL A 114 -21.20 -10.70 4.12
CA VAL A 114 -21.93 -9.45 3.81
C VAL A 114 -21.27 -8.74 2.63
N ASN A 115 -22.06 -8.39 1.62
CA ASN A 115 -21.58 -7.63 0.46
C ASN A 115 -21.95 -6.15 0.58
N ILE A 116 -20.93 -5.30 0.62
CA ILE A 116 -21.04 -3.84 0.71
C ILE A 116 -20.82 -3.20 -0.67
N GLY A 117 -20.36 -3.96 -1.67
CA GLY A 117 -20.36 -3.63 -3.09
C GLY A 117 -19.17 -2.82 -3.61
N ARG A 118 -18.33 -2.27 -2.73
CA ARG A 118 -17.10 -1.56 -3.08
C ARG A 118 -15.96 -2.03 -2.19
N ARG A 119 -14.71 -1.82 -2.64
CA ARG A 119 -13.50 -2.17 -1.89
C ARG A 119 -13.58 -1.68 -0.44
N LEU A 120 -13.29 -2.58 0.47
CA LEU A 120 -13.17 -2.30 1.91
C LEU A 120 -11.72 -1.91 2.23
N LEU A 121 -11.57 -0.96 3.16
CA LEU A 121 -10.31 -0.27 3.48
C LEU A 121 -9.95 -0.29 4.97
N GLY A 122 -10.83 -0.76 5.83
CA GLY A 122 -10.53 -0.87 7.25
C GLY A 122 -11.68 -1.51 7.99
N LEU A 123 -11.33 -2.30 9.00
CA LEU A 123 -12.25 -2.99 9.88
C LEU A 123 -11.92 -2.69 11.33
N ALA A 124 -12.95 -2.62 12.16
CA ALA A 124 -12.78 -2.58 13.61
C ALA A 124 -13.97 -3.27 14.29
N LEU A 125 -13.72 -3.95 15.41
CA LEU A 125 -14.81 -4.43 16.25
C LEU A 125 -15.44 -3.25 16.99
N GLY A 126 -16.76 -3.12 16.89
CA GLY A 126 -17.56 -2.12 17.59
C GLY A 126 -17.98 -2.58 18.98
N ARG A 127 -19.02 -1.95 19.54
CA ARG A 127 -19.65 -2.43 20.78
C ARG A 127 -20.66 -3.52 20.43
N ASP A 128 -20.92 -4.46 21.34
CA ASP A 128 -22.02 -5.44 21.30
C ASP A 128 -22.53 -5.84 19.90
N ASP A 129 -21.98 -6.93 19.34
CA ASP A 129 -22.40 -7.45 18.04
C ASP A 129 -22.21 -6.49 16.84
N GLU A 130 -21.30 -5.51 16.92
CA GLU A 130 -21.01 -4.59 15.81
C GLU A 130 -19.64 -4.85 15.16
N LEU A 131 -19.60 -4.76 13.83
CA LEU A 131 -18.39 -4.63 13.03
C LEU A 131 -18.44 -3.28 12.30
N LEU A 132 -17.46 -2.41 12.56
CA LEU A 132 -17.27 -1.16 11.84
C LEU A 132 -16.45 -1.41 10.58
N VAL A 133 -16.89 -0.84 9.46
CA VAL A 133 -16.30 -1.06 8.14
C VAL A 133 -16.12 0.26 7.42
N CYS A 134 -14.91 0.54 6.94
CA CYS A 134 -14.62 1.64 6.03
C CYS A 134 -14.74 1.15 4.59
N GLY A 135 -15.76 1.61 3.87
CA GLY A 135 -15.93 1.32 2.45
C GLY A 135 -15.43 2.46 1.57
N SER A 136 -14.65 2.14 0.53
CA SER A 136 -14.27 3.12 -0.49
C SER A 136 -15.52 3.78 -1.07
N TYR A 137 -15.55 5.12 -1.09
CA TYR A 137 -16.69 5.96 -1.47
C TYR A 137 -18.01 5.79 -0.69
N LYS A 138 -18.08 4.88 0.29
CA LYS A 138 -19.28 4.70 1.14
C LYS A 138 -19.12 5.34 2.51
N GLY A 139 -17.88 5.53 2.95
CA GLY A 139 -17.58 6.06 4.27
C GLY A 139 -17.60 5.01 5.37
N LEU A 140 -17.96 5.44 6.57
CA LEU A 140 -18.00 4.60 7.76
C LEU A 140 -19.36 3.91 7.87
N LEU A 141 -19.33 2.59 7.89
CA LEU A 141 -20.48 1.72 7.95
C LEU A 141 -20.44 0.91 9.24
N LYS A 142 -21.61 0.57 9.76
CA LYS A 142 -21.79 -0.40 10.83
C LYS A 142 -22.47 -1.64 10.26
N VAL A 143 -21.92 -2.81 10.55
CA VAL A 143 -22.49 -4.10 10.19
C VAL A 143 -22.84 -4.85 11.47
N SER A 144 -24.09 -5.26 11.63
CA SER A 144 -24.53 -6.10 12.74
C SER A 144 -24.01 -7.53 12.55
N LYS A 145 -23.26 -8.06 13.52
CA LYS A 145 -22.74 -9.43 13.56
C LYS A 145 -23.85 -10.49 13.66
N ARG A 146 -25.04 -10.12 14.14
CA ARG A 146 -26.18 -11.04 14.31
C ARG A 146 -26.86 -11.42 12.99
N ASP A 147 -27.15 -10.43 12.17
CA ASP A 147 -28.00 -10.56 11.00
C ASP A 147 -27.36 -10.02 9.71
N GLY A 148 -26.19 -9.38 9.80
CA GLY A 148 -25.50 -8.80 8.65
C GLY A 148 -26.09 -7.48 8.18
N THR A 149 -27.00 -6.87 8.94
CA THR A 149 -27.61 -5.58 8.58
C THR A 149 -26.55 -4.49 8.50
N VAL A 150 -26.54 -3.74 7.40
CA VAL A 150 -25.58 -2.65 7.14
C VAL A 150 -26.25 -1.28 7.33
N GLU A 151 -25.69 -0.46 8.21
CA GLU A 151 -26.09 0.92 8.46
C GLU A 151 -24.97 1.87 8.04
N LEU A 152 -25.30 2.93 7.31
CA LEU A 152 -24.37 4.04 7.06
C LEU A 152 -24.31 4.95 8.28
N LEU A 153 -23.13 5.08 8.87
CA LEU A 153 -22.91 5.99 10.01
C LEU A 153 -22.60 7.40 9.53
N THR A 154 -21.66 7.52 8.59
CA THR A 154 -21.26 8.81 8.01
C THR A 154 -20.48 8.62 6.71
N ASP A 155 -20.70 9.52 5.75
CA ASP A 155 -19.97 9.59 4.48
C ASP A 155 -19.37 10.99 4.21
N GLU A 156 -19.45 11.90 5.18
CA GLU A 156 -18.93 13.26 5.06
C GLU A 156 -18.55 13.86 6.40
N ALA A 157 -17.70 14.87 6.34
CA ALA A 157 -17.47 15.77 7.46
C ALA A 157 -17.25 17.18 6.92
N GLU A 158 -17.91 18.15 7.55
CA GLU A 158 -17.82 19.58 7.21
C GLU A 158 -18.20 19.88 5.75
N GLY A 159 -19.24 19.20 5.25
CA GLY A 159 -19.72 19.33 3.88
C GLY A 159 -18.80 18.70 2.82
N LEU A 160 -17.71 18.04 3.22
CA LEU A 160 -16.80 17.33 2.32
C LEU A 160 -17.02 15.82 2.42
N LYS A 161 -17.54 15.24 1.34
CA LYS A 161 -17.70 13.78 1.16
C LYS A 161 -16.38 13.05 1.29
N PHE A 162 -16.41 11.85 1.84
CA PHE A 162 -15.26 10.96 1.88
C PHE A 162 -14.98 10.43 0.47
N ASN A 163 -13.86 10.85 -0.10
CA ASN A 163 -13.44 10.47 -1.43
C ASN A 163 -12.21 9.57 -1.36
N LEU A 164 -12.39 8.38 -0.77
CA LEU A 164 -11.35 7.35 -0.74
C LEU A 164 -11.47 6.54 -2.04
N THR A 165 -10.64 6.85 -3.04
CA THR A 165 -10.52 6.02 -4.24
C THR A 165 -9.73 4.74 -3.93
N ASP A 166 -9.72 3.76 -4.84
CA ASP A 166 -9.13 2.43 -4.65
C ASP A 166 -7.72 2.49 -4.01
N GLY A 167 -7.56 1.90 -2.81
CA GLY A 167 -6.47 2.17 -1.87
C GLY A 167 -5.06 2.00 -2.43
N ALA A 168 -4.84 1.12 -3.42
CA ALA A 168 -3.53 0.95 -4.04
C ALA A 168 -3.16 2.08 -5.00
N ASN A 169 -4.12 2.59 -5.78
CA ASN A 169 -3.86 3.74 -6.67
C ASN A 169 -3.78 5.03 -5.84
N VAL A 170 -4.64 5.21 -4.83
CA VAL A 170 -4.55 6.41 -3.94
C VAL A 170 -3.23 6.48 -3.21
N ALA A 171 -2.73 5.37 -2.65
CA ALA A 171 -1.45 5.37 -1.96
C ALA A 171 -0.31 5.89 -2.86
N ILE A 172 -0.31 5.48 -4.13
CA ILE A 172 0.69 5.95 -5.09
C ILE A 172 0.48 7.42 -5.42
N TRP A 173 -0.75 7.84 -5.76
CA TRP A 173 -1.04 9.23 -6.11
C TRP A 173 -0.79 10.19 -4.94
N ASP A 174 -1.18 9.85 -3.72
CA ASP A 174 -0.97 10.67 -2.52
C ASP A 174 0.52 10.77 -2.18
N VAL A 175 1.28 9.67 -2.28
CA VAL A 175 2.75 9.70 -2.11
C VAL A 175 3.43 10.53 -3.19
N LEU A 176 2.98 10.42 -4.45
CA LEU A 176 3.53 11.22 -5.54
C LEU A 176 3.18 12.70 -5.35
N GLU A 177 1.94 13.03 -5.00
CA GLU A 177 1.47 14.41 -4.80
C GLU A 177 2.21 15.03 -3.60
N GLY A 178 2.36 14.23 -2.54
CA GLY A 178 3.02 14.61 -1.30
C GLY A 178 2.37 15.83 -0.66
N GLN A 179 1.05 15.97 -0.81
CA GLN A 179 0.26 17.04 -0.22
C GLN A 179 -0.51 16.50 0.97
N PRO A 180 -0.65 17.27 2.06
CA PRO A 180 -1.27 16.78 3.28
C PRO A 180 -2.81 16.88 3.22
N HIS A 181 -3.47 16.15 2.32
CA HIS A 181 -4.94 16.22 2.20
C HIS A 181 -5.69 15.41 3.26
N GLY A 182 -4.96 14.66 4.09
CA GLY A 182 -5.51 13.74 5.08
C GLY A 182 -6.18 14.44 6.27
N ARG A 183 -7.24 13.81 6.78
CA ARG A 183 -7.98 14.24 7.97
C ARG A 183 -8.10 13.08 8.95
N PHE A 184 -8.05 13.39 10.25
CA PHE A 184 -8.39 12.45 11.32
C PHE A 184 -9.75 12.85 11.90
N LEU A 185 -10.67 11.90 11.98
CA LEU A 185 -12.08 12.16 12.31
C LEU A 185 -12.55 11.32 13.49
N SER A 186 -13.52 11.82 14.22
CA SER A 186 -14.30 11.07 15.22
C SER A 186 -15.77 11.10 14.88
N TYR A 187 -16.43 9.95 14.98
CA TYR A 187 -17.88 9.82 14.89
C TYR A 187 -18.47 9.55 16.27
N ASP A 188 -19.47 10.34 16.67
CA ASP A 188 -20.23 10.11 17.91
C ASP A 188 -21.54 9.37 17.55
N PRO A 189 -21.72 8.10 17.97
CA PRO A 189 -22.92 7.33 17.64
C PRO A 189 -24.19 7.82 18.35
N THR A 190 -24.07 8.59 19.43
CA THR A 190 -25.21 9.14 20.17
C THR A 190 -25.75 10.39 19.48
N THR A 191 -24.87 11.31 19.06
CA THR A 191 -25.28 12.53 18.36
C THR A 191 -25.35 12.37 16.84
N LYS A 192 -24.78 11.27 16.31
CA LYS A 192 -24.55 11.01 14.88
C LYS A 192 -23.70 12.09 14.19
N GLU A 193 -22.88 12.79 14.96
CA GLU A 193 -22.04 13.87 14.46
C GLU A 193 -20.65 13.34 14.10
N THR A 194 -20.11 13.79 12.97
CA THR A 194 -18.71 13.55 12.59
C THR A 194 -17.91 14.82 12.76
N ARG A 195 -16.83 14.77 13.53
CA ARG A 195 -15.93 15.90 13.78
C ARG A 195 -14.55 15.63 13.23
N VAL A 196 -13.92 16.65 12.67
CA VAL A 196 -12.51 16.61 12.27
C VAL A 196 -11.65 16.96 13.48
N LEU A 197 -10.81 16.02 13.91
CA LEU A 197 -9.90 16.17 15.05
C LEU A 197 -8.52 16.66 14.62
N ALA A 198 -8.08 16.31 13.42
CA ALA A 198 -6.83 16.78 12.83
C ALA A 198 -6.96 16.97 11.33
N ARG A 199 -6.17 17.88 10.77
CA ARG A 199 -6.06 18.17 9.34
C ARG A 199 -4.60 18.13 8.93
N ASP A 200 -4.38 18.28 7.63
CA ASP A 200 -3.06 18.46 7.07
C ASP A 200 -2.14 17.28 7.41
N LEU A 201 -2.72 16.07 7.38
CA LEU A 201 -1.99 14.83 7.60
C LEU A 201 -1.54 14.24 6.26
N TYR A 202 -0.30 13.79 6.20
CA TYR A 202 0.24 13.04 5.07
C TYR A 202 -0.21 11.59 5.15
N PHE A 203 -1.09 11.17 4.24
CA PHE A 203 -1.58 9.79 4.08
C PHE A 203 -1.94 9.08 5.41
N PRO A 204 -2.87 9.63 6.23
CA PRO A 204 -3.27 9.03 7.51
C PRO A 204 -4.10 7.76 7.27
N ASN A 205 -3.48 6.60 7.35
CA ASN A 205 -4.11 5.32 7.03
C ASN A 205 -4.51 4.55 8.31
N GLY A 206 -3.55 3.94 9.00
CA GLY A 206 -3.81 3.16 10.21
C GLY A 206 -4.25 3.98 11.41
N VAL A 207 -5.40 3.64 11.98
CA VAL A 207 -5.94 4.25 13.21
C VAL A 207 -6.13 3.19 14.28
N LEU A 208 -5.58 3.46 15.47
CA LEU A 208 -5.82 2.67 16.67
C LEU A 208 -6.18 3.62 17.82
N TYR A 209 -7.24 3.27 18.55
CA TYR A 209 -7.65 4.01 19.74
C TYR A 209 -7.16 3.29 21.01
N GLN A 210 -6.40 4.00 21.84
CA GLN A 210 -6.08 3.59 23.20
C GLN A 210 -6.30 4.77 24.14
N ARG A 211 -6.96 4.53 25.28
CA ARG A 211 -7.17 5.55 26.29
C ARG A 211 -5.83 5.94 26.91
N ARG A 212 -5.37 7.17 26.67
CA ARG A 212 -4.24 7.80 27.36
C ARG A 212 -4.69 9.11 28.04
N ALA A 213 -3.84 9.65 28.91
CA ALA A 213 -4.05 10.97 29.48
C ALA A 213 -4.20 12.01 28.35
N LYS A 214 -5.04 13.04 28.56
CA LYS A 214 -5.20 14.14 27.59
C LYS A 214 -3.82 14.71 27.22
N GLY A 215 -3.54 14.79 25.93
CA GLY A 215 -2.27 15.29 25.40
C GLY A 215 -2.43 15.98 24.06
N THR A 216 -1.35 16.62 23.62
CA THR A 216 -1.14 17.16 22.27
C THR A 216 -0.78 16.04 21.29
N PHE A 217 -0.74 16.34 19.99
CA PHE A 217 -0.12 15.44 19.02
C PHE A 217 1.36 15.24 19.35
N ASP A 218 1.80 13.99 19.43
CA ASP A 218 3.19 13.62 19.61
C ASP A 218 3.55 12.49 18.63
N THR A 219 4.83 12.42 18.26
CA THR A 219 5.33 11.36 17.40
C THR A 219 5.60 10.13 18.24
N PHE A 220 4.75 9.11 18.11
CA PHE A 220 4.90 7.84 18.83
C PHE A 220 6.12 7.04 18.39
N ILE A 221 6.29 6.90 17.07
CA ILE A 221 7.45 6.28 16.44
C ILE A 221 7.74 7.01 15.14
N ASP A 222 9.02 7.23 14.87
CA ASP A 222 9.52 7.73 13.60
C ASP A 222 10.44 6.68 12.94
N ARG A 223 10.86 6.94 11.70
CA ARG A 223 11.91 6.17 11.00
C ARG A 223 11.61 4.67 10.86
N LEU A 224 10.35 4.32 10.60
CA LEU A 224 9.97 2.95 10.27
C LEU A 224 10.76 2.43 9.04
N PRO A 225 11.10 1.12 8.99
CA PRO A 225 11.90 0.54 7.89
C PRO A 225 11.13 0.40 6.57
N GLY A 226 9.87 0.82 6.55
CA GLY A 226 8.99 0.86 5.39
C GLY A 226 7.86 1.86 5.62
N TYR A 227 6.91 1.88 4.70
CA TYR A 227 5.78 2.81 4.74
C TYR A 227 4.63 2.23 5.57
N PRO A 228 4.21 2.91 6.66
CA PRO A 228 3.18 2.40 7.55
C PRO A 228 1.81 2.37 6.87
N ASP A 229 1.05 1.36 7.25
CA ASP A 229 -0.36 1.16 6.89
C ASP A 229 -1.15 0.92 8.20
N ASN A 230 -2.04 -0.07 8.26
CA ASN A 230 -2.79 -0.37 9.48
C ASN A 230 -1.91 -0.72 10.70
N ILE A 231 -2.39 -0.33 11.88
CA ILE A 231 -1.79 -0.61 13.19
C ILE A 231 -2.78 -1.36 14.09
N ARG A 232 -2.30 -2.39 14.81
CA ARG A 232 -3.10 -3.23 15.71
C ARG A 232 -2.44 -3.41 17.07
N TYR A 233 -3.25 -3.50 18.12
CA TYR A 233 -2.81 -3.91 19.45
C TYR A 233 -3.11 -5.38 19.66
N ASP A 234 -2.16 -6.16 20.20
CA ASP A 234 -2.33 -7.60 20.41
C ASP A 234 -2.98 -7.98 21.75
N GLY A 235 -3.22 -7.02 22.65
CA GLY A 235 -3.71 -7.32 23.99
C GLY A 235 -2.62 -7.68 25.00
N GLU A 236 -1.38 -7.89 24.53
CA GLU A 236 -0.24 -8.40 25.31
C GLU A 236 0.91 -7.39 25.42
N GLY A 237 0.65 -6.11 25.13
CA GLY A 237 1.63 -5.04 25.29
C GLY A 237 2.40 -4.68 24.02
N HIS A 238 2.00 -5.16 22.84
CA HIS A 238 2.66 -4.76 21.59
C HIS A 238 1.70 -4.20 20.55
N TYR A 239 2.24 -3.29 19.74
CA TYR A 239 1.62 -2.85 18.51
C TYR A 239 2.26 -3.51 17.30
N TRP A 240 1.42 -3.87 16.34
CA TRP A 240 1.78 -4.48 15.07
C TRP A 240 1.43 -3.49 13.97
N ILE A 241 2.45 -2.99 13.28
CA ILE A 241 2.33 -1.96 12.23
C ILE A 241 2.63 -2.63 10.89
N ALA A 242 1.65 -2.67 9.99
CA ALA A 242 1.87 -3.15 8.64
C ALA A 242 2.74 -2.17 7.84
N LEU A 243 3.63 -2.72 7.02
CA LEU A 243 4.49 -1.95 6.13
C LEU A 243 4.20 -2.38 4.69
N TYR A 244 3.58 -1.49 3.90
CA TYR A 244 3.15 -1.85 2.54
C TYR A 244 4.35 -2.08 1.61
N SER A 245 5.49 -1.45 1.87
CA SER A 245 6.74 -1.70 1.15
C SER A 245 7.95 -1.27 1.97
N GLY A 246 9.12 -1.81 1.63
CA GLY A 246 10.39 -1.38 2.22
C GLY A 246 10.92 -0.07 1.63
N ASN A 247 11.90 0.51 2.32
CA ASN A 247 12.57 1.75 1.91
C ASN A 247 13.55 1.54 0.73
N SER A 248 13.06 1.49 -0.51
CA SER A 248 13.90 1.39 -1.71
C SER A 248 14.66 2.70 -2.02
N MET A 249 15.78 2.60 -2.72
CA MET A 249 16.55 3.78 -3.17
C MET A 249 15.69 4.67 -4.08
N PHE A 250 14.86 4.06 -4.93
CA PHE A 250 13.96 4.78 -5.83
C PHE A 250 12.93 5.61 -5.06
N ASN A 251 12.29 5.03 -4.05
CA ASN A 251 11.33 5.73 -3.19
C ASN A 251 11.98 6.87 -2.39
N LYS A 252 13.20 6.68 -1.90
CA LYS A 252 13.96 7.76 -1.25
C LYS A 252 14.18 8.95 -2.19
N LEU A 253 14.50 8.68 -3.45
CA LEU A 253 14.69 9.72 -4.46
C LEU A 253 13.36 10.39 -4.83
N LEU A 254 12.26 9.63 -4.95
CA LEU A 254 10.93 10.18 -5.16
C LEU A 254 10.55 11.17 -4.05
N LEU A 255 10.66 10.76 -2.78
CA LEU A 255 10.33 11.64 -1.65
C LEU A 255 11.22 12.90 -1.63
N LYS A 256 12.53 12.73 -1.86
CA LYS A 256 13.51 13.82 -1.77
C LYS A 256 13.42 14.85 -2.90
N TYR A 257 13.05 14.43 -4.11
CA TYR A 257 13.14 15.28 -5.30
C TYR A 257 11.79 15.42 -6.01
N PRO A 258 11.09 16.56 -5.83
CA PRO A 258 9.80 16.84 -6.48
C PRO A 258 9.78 16.60 -7.99
N PHE A 259 10.84 16.96 -8.73
CA PHE A 259 10.92 16.74 -10.17
C PHE A 259 10.92 15.26 -10.57
N ILE A 260 11.42 14.36 -9.71
CA ILE A 260 11.39 12.91 -9.94
C ILE A 260 9.96 12.38 -9.78
N ARG A 261 9.21 12.87 -8.77
CA ARG A 261 7.78 12.52 -8.61
C ARG A 261 6.95 12.95 -9.81
N LYS A 262 7.17 14.18 -10.30
CA LYS A 262 6.51 14.67 -11.52
C LYS A 262 6.86 13.83 -12.75
N GLY A 263 8.12 13.42 -12.90
CA GLY A 263 8.52 12.47 -13.94
C GLY A 263 7.85 11.11 -13.82
N ALA A 264 7.71 10.58 -12.59
CA ALA A 264 7.04 9.31 -12.33
C ALA A 264 5.54 9.35 -12.67
N VAL A 265 4.84 10.43 -12.35
CA VAL A 265 3.44 10.68 -12.75
C VAL A 265 3.28 10.65 -14.28
N ILE A 266 4.19 11.32 -14.99
CA ILE A 266 4.17 11.32 -16.47
C ILE A 266 4.36 9.90 -17.01
N LEU A 267 5.28 9.12 -16.44
CA LEU A 267 5.50 7.72 -16.84
C LEU A 267 4.30 6.83 -16.51
N GLU A 268 3.61 7.05 -15.39
CA GLU A 268 2.39 6.33 -15.02
C GLU A 268 1.27 6.53 -16.05
N ARG A 269 1.12 7.73 -16.61
CA ARG A 269 0.15 8.01 -17.70
C ARG A 269 0.39 7.19 -18.96
N PHE A 270 1.60 6.68 -19.16
CA PHE A 270 1.96 5.78 -20.26
C PHE A 270 1.94 4.30 -19.85
N ASP A 271 1.27 3.97 -18.73
CA ASP A 271 1.18 2.63 -18.14
C ASP A 271 2.55 1.99 -17.84
N ARG A 272 3.58 2.83 -17.64
CA ARG A 272 4.92 2.43 -17.22
C ARG A 272 5.06 2.61 -15.72
N ARG A 273 4.20 1.92 -14.97
CA ARG A 273 4.24 1.95 -13.49
C ARG A 273 5.64 1.52 -13.01
N PRO A 274 6.24 2.24 -12.04
CA PRO A 274 7.44 1.75 -11.38
C PRO A 274 7.17 0.38 -10.75
N VAL A 275 8.17 -0.49 -10.80
CA VAL A 275 8.09 -1.85 -10.23
C VAL A 275 7.72 -1.73 -8.76
N MET A 276 6.72 -2.51 -8.33
CA MET A 276 6.26 -2.50 -6.95
C MET A 276 7.40 -2.77 -5.98
N ASP A 277 7.59 -1.88 -5.01
CA ASP A 277 8.63 -2.05 -4.00
C ASP A 277 8.32 -3.26 -3.13
N LYS A 278 9.31 -4.14 -3.06
CA LYS A 278 9.24 -5.37 -2.28
C LYS A 278 9.67 -5.11 -0.83
N ASN A 279 9.82 -6.17 -0.05
CA ASN A 279 10.14 -6.12 1.37
C ASN A 279 8.99 -5.56 2.22
N SER A 280 7.75 -5.87 1.87
CA SER A 280 6.61 -5.61 2.75
C SER A 280 6.57 -6.59 3.91
N GLY A 281 5.87 -6.20 4.98
CA GLY A 281 5.92 -6.94 6.23
C GLY A 281 5.10 -6.31 7.34
N VAL A 282 5.41 -6.70 8.58
CA VAL A 282 4.82 -6.18 9.80
C VAL A 282 5.92 -5.92 10.81
N PHE A 283 5.86 -4.75 11.44
CA PHE A 283 6.81 -4.26 12.43
C PHE A 283 6.17 -4.24 13.81
N GLN A 284 6.76 -4.96 14.76
CA GLN A 284 6.30 -5.02 16.14
C GLN A 284 7.04 -3.98 16.99
N VAL A 285 6.29 -3.25 17.82
CA VAL A 285 6.81 -2.28 18.79
C VAL A 285 6.14 -2.45 20.15
N ASP A 286 6.80 -2.04 21.22
CA ASP A 286 6.22 -2.01 22.57
C ASP A 286 5.26 -0.80 22.76
N LEU A 287 4.71 -0.66 23.98
CA LEU A 287 3.79 0.43 24.32
C LEU A 287 4.44 1.82 24.34
N GLU A 288 5.77 1.88 24.31
CA GLU A 288 6.58 3.09 24.26
C GLU A 288 7.09 3.39 22.83
N GLY A 289 6.75 2.54 21.85
CA GLY A 289 7.14 2.72 20.46
C GLY A 289 8.56 2.22 20.16
N LYS A 290 9.17 1.43 21.06
CA LYS A 290 10.48 0.84 20.79
C LYS A 290 10.34 -0.38 19.89
N PRO A 291 11.19 -0.51 18.86
CA PRO A 291 11.24 -1.71 18.02
C PRO A 291 11.47 -2.99 18.82
N VAL A 292 10.64 -4.00 18.57
CA VAL A 292 10.81 -5.36 19.11
C VAL A 292 11.33 -6.29 18.01
N VAL A 293 10.61 -6.36 16.88
CA VAL A 293 10.97 -7.25 15.76
C VAL A 293 10.33 -6.77 14.46
N HIS A 294 10.96 -7.11 13.34
CA HIS A 294 10.47 -6.81 11.99
C HIS A 294 10.34 -8.09 11.18
N TYR A 295 9.11 -8.46 10.85
CA TYR A 295 8.78 -9.60 10.00
C TYR A 295 8.55 -9.12 8.58
N TYR A 296 9.45 -9.44 7.64
CA TYR A 296 9.30 -9.03 6.25
C TYR A 296 9.62 -10.17 5.28
N ASP A 297 9.01 -10.09 4.10
CA ASP A 297 9.25 -11.03 3.00
C ASP A 297 9.78 -10.26 1.77
N PRO A 298 11.03 -10.51 1.32
CA PRO A 298 11.64 -9.82 0.19
C PRO A 298 10.92 -10.00 -1.15
N GLN A 299 9.98 -10.94 -1.24
CA GLN A 299 9.20 -11.18 -2.45
C GLN A 299 7.86 -10.43 -2.44
N LEU A 300 7.44 -9.93 -1.28
CA LEU A 300 6.12 -9.36 -1.10
C LEU A 300 6.13 -7.84 -1.19
N SER A 301 4.99 -7.32 -1.65
CA SER A 301 4.60 -5.91 -1.63
C SER A 301 3.16 -5.79 -1.11
N PHE A 302 2.76 -4.59 -0.71
CA PHE A 302 1.40 -4.22 -0.28
C PHE A 302 0.80 -5.04 0.87
N ILE A 303 1.60 -5.37 1.90
CA ILE A 303 1.02 -5.84 3.17
C ILE A 303 0.38 -4.64 3.87
N SER A 304 -0.94 -4.67 4.03
CA SER A 304 -1.75 -3.54 4.50
C SER A 304 -2.22 -3.70 5.95
N SER A 305 -2.16 -4.91 6.50
CA SER A 305 -2.52 -5.19 7.89
C SER A 305 -1.72 -6.36 8.45
N GLY A 306 -1.55 -6.38 9.77
CA GLY A 306 -0.91 -7.46 10.52
C GLY A 306 -1.59 -7.65 11.87
N ASN A 307 -2.12 -8.83 12.14
CA ASN A 307 -2.88 -9.12 13.35
C ASN A 307 -2.43 -10.46 13.97
N LYS A 308 -1.96 -10.41 15.22
CA LYS A 308 -1.55 -11.60 15.97
C LYS A 308 -2.80 -12.34 16.46
N ILE A 309 -2.89 -13.62 16.12
CA ILE A 309 -3.98 -14.52 16.51
C ILE A 309 -3.35 -15.84 16.96
N GLY A 310 -3.28 -16.05 18.28
CA GLY A 310 -2.52 -17.15 18.87
C GLY A 310 -1.05 -17.09 18.45
N ASP A 311 -0.50 -18.22 18.01
CA ASP A 311 0.89 -18.35 17.55
C ASP A 311 1.10 -17.92 16.10
N TYR A 312 0.14 -17.22 15.50
CA TYR A 312 0.20 -16.81 14.11
C TYR A 312 -0.03 -15.33 13.93
N LEU A 313 0.75 -14.72 13.06
CA LEU A 313 0.50 -13.39 12.51
C LEU A 313 -0.27 -13.53 11.20
N TYR A 314 -1.47 -12.98 11.12
CA TYR A 314 -2.27 -12.92 9.90
C TYR A 314 -2.09 -11.57 9.22
N CYS A 315 -1.81 -11.59 7.92
CA CYS A 315 -1.52 -10.40 7.14
C CYS A 315 -2.52 -10.26 5.99
N GLY A 316 -3.14 -9.09 5.91
CA GLY A 316 -3.85 -8.63 4.73
C GLY A 316 -2.90 -8.08 3.67
N SER A 317 -3.38 -7.98 2.43
CA SER A 317 -2.70 -7.27 1.37
C SER A 317 -3.70 -6.65 0.39
N LEU A 318 -3.31 -5.53 -0.22
CA LEU A 318 -4.14 -4.88 -1.23
C LEU A 318 -4.30 -5.67 -2.54
N TYR A 319 -3.38 -6.59 -2.84
CA TYR A 319 -3.24 -7.20 -4.17
C TYR A 319 -3.44 -8.71 -4.22
N TYR A 320 -2.90 -9.45 -3.26
CA TYR A 320 -2.89 -10.91 -3.33
C TYR A 320 -4.28 -11.54 -3.14
N PRO A 321 -4.64 -12.58 -3.91
CA PRO A 321 -5.95 -13.24 -3.83
C PRO A 321 -6.03 -14.28 -2.69
N TYR A 322 -5.37 -14.01 -1.57
CA TYR A 322 -5.36 -14.84 -0.38
C TYR A 322 -4.87 -14.04 0.83
N ASN A 323 -5.33 -14.40 2.03
CA ASN A 323 -4.68 -13.92 3.24
C ASN A 323 -3.33 -14.62 3.37
N ARG A 324 -2.42 -13.98 4.10
CA ARG A 324 -1.14 -14.58 4.45
C ARG A 324 -1.05 -14.79 5.94
N ARG A 325 -0.22 -15.72 6.35
CA ARG A 325 0.15 -15.87 7.74
C ARG A 325 1.59 -16.27 7.94
N LEU A 326 2.10 -15.99 9.12
CA LEU A 326 3.39 -16.40 9.60
C LEU A 326 3.20 -17.09 10.96
N LYS A 327 3.86 -18.22 11.19
CA LYS A 327 3.94 -18.80 12.53
C LYS A 327 4.98 -18.02 13.31
N LEU A 328 4.62 -17.56 14.50
CA LEU A 328 5.52 -16.89 15.43
C LEU A 328 6.25 -17.96 16.26
N ASP A 329 7.54 -17.75 16.47
CA ASP A 329 8.39 -18.61 17.31
C ASP A 329 8.34 -18.16 18.78
#